data_AF-A0A3A6HAS9-F1
#
_entry.id   AF-A0A3A6HAS9-F1
#
_cell.length_a   1.000
_cell.length_b   1.000
_cell.length_c   1.000
_cell.angle_alpha   90.00
_cell.angle_beta   90.00
_cell.angle_gamma   90.00
#
_symmetry.space_group_name_H-M   'P 1'
#
loop_
_entity.id
_entity.type
_entity.pdbx_description
1 polymer ?
#
loop_
_entity_poly.entity_id
_entity_poly.type
_entity_poly.pdbx_seq_one_letter_code
_entity_poly.pdbx_strand_id
1 'polypeptide(L)'
;MKSCKKWLLLFGGVLLAGLVAIAALVIYVDPFFQYHKPLSFFPYKVDNQLSQNPGMARRLDYDSVLLGSSMTASFDTDWFTEVMGLQTVKLSYNGAFPKDEANIMDIIFDTKGSSVKKIFMAVDQGAFSADTEATKYPIPEYLYDKNLFNNVQYLFNKDVLLNYIFKPLIDPTERTDWTQLYKPWWTDQYYTKANVLMYYVPAEEAEQEMAEDAFVSGIRANLDVNILPYVEAHPETEFVFWYPPYSILYWNDVMRQKELDAVIRELEYMTEQLLAYDNVRVFCFQNNREIVCNLNNYADYTHYHGDICRYIVESFNNGDNELTWENYEEVLSDLRELASSYDYEAIYDNWYD
;
A
#
# COMPACT_ATOMS: atom_id res chain seq x y z
N MET A 1 -12.66 -58.43 -16.65
CA MET A 1 -12.94 -57.17 -17.38
C MET A 1 -14.16 -56.38 -16.86
N LYS A 2 -15.35 -56.96 -16.64
CA LYS A 2 -16.55 -56.21 -16.14
C LYS A 2 -16.37 -55.62 -14.73
N SER A 3 -15.65 -56.29 -13.83
CA SER A 3 -15.35 -55.80 -12.47
C SER A 3 -14.43 -54.58 -12.47
N CYS A 4 -13.34 -54.59 -13.26
CA CYS A 4 -12.42 -53.46 -13.39
C CYS A 4 -13.12 -52.20 -13.91
N LYS A 5 -14.04 -52.31 -14.88
CA LYS A 5 -14.82 -51.16 -15.38
C LYS A 5 -15.70 -50.54 -14.30
N LYS A 6 -16.37 -51.35 -13.47
CA LYS A 6 -17.18 -50.85 -12.35
C LYS A 6 -16.33 -50.15 -11.29
N TRP A 7 -15.16 -50.73 -10.97
CA TRP A 7 -14.21 -50.11 -10.04
C TRP A 7 -13.65 -48.78 -10.55
N LEU A 8 -13.27 -48.70 -11.83
CA LEU A 8 -12.80 -47.45 -12.44
C LEU A 8 -13.88 -46.37 -12.44
N LEU A 9 -15.13 -46.73 -12.76
CA LEU A 9 -16.26 -45.79 -12.71
C LEU A 9 -16.55 -45.33 -11.28
N LEU A 10 -16.50 -46.24 -10.31
CA LEU A 10 -16.70 -45.89 -8.90
C LEU A 10 -15.58 -44.98 -8.38
N PHE A 11 -14.32 -45.33 -8.64
CA PHE A 11 -13.17 -44.53 -8.25
C PHE A 11 -13.22 -43.15 -8.89
N GLY A 12 -13.48 -43.08 -10.21
CA GLY A 12 -13.65 -41.82 -10.92
C GLY A 12 -14.81 -40.98 -10.37
N GLY A 13 -15.93 -41.62 -10.01
CA GLY A 13 -17.07 -40.96 -9.40
C GLY A 13 -16.76 -40.38 -8.02
N VAL A 14 -16.07 -41.14 -7.15
CA VAL A 14 -15.65 -40.67 -5.82
C VAL A 14 -14.64 -39.53 -5.94
N LEU A 15 -13.66 -39.65 -6.85
CA LEU A 15 -12.68 -38.60 -7.10
C LEU A 15 -13.34 -37.32 -7.59
N LEU A 16 -14.24 -37.42 -8.58
CA LEU A 16 -14.98 -36.28 -9.11
C LEU A 16 -15.86 -35.64 -8.02
N ALA A 17 -16.56 -36.44 -7.22
CA ALA A 17 -17.35 -35.94 -6.10
C ALA A 17 -16.49 -35.19 -5.07
N GLY A 18 -15.29 -35.71 -4.77
CA GLY A 18 -14.32 -35.03 -3.91
C GLY A 18 -13.85 -33.69 -4.47
N LEU A 19 -13.52 -33.62 -5.76
CA LEU A 19 -13.13 -32.37 -6.42
C LEU A 19 -14.28 -31.35 -6.44
N VAL A 20 -15.50 -31.79 -6.75
CA VAL A 20 -16.69 -30.93 -6.70
C VAL A 20 -16.94 -30.42 -5.29
N ALA A 21 -16.76 -31.26 -4.27
CA ALA A 21 -16.92 -30.85 -2.87
C ALA A 21 -15.88 -29.81 -2.44
N ILE A 22 -14.61 -29.98 -2.86
CA ILE A 22 -13.55 -28.99 -2.59
C ILE A 22 -13.87 -27.67 -3.28
N ALA A 23 -14.20 -27.70 -4.58
CA ALA A 23 -14.55 -26.50 -5.32
C ALA A 23 -15.77 -25.79 -4.72
N ALA A 24 -16.82 -26.53 -4.36
CA ALA A 24 -18.00 -25.97 -3.72
C ALA A 24 -17.68 -25.33 -2.36
N LEU A 25 -16.81 -25.95 -1.56
CA LEU A 25 -16.35 -25.38 -0.29
C LEU A 25 -15.56 -24.09 -0.51
N VAL A 26 -14.61 -24.08 -1.44
CA VAL A 26 -13.81 -22.88 -1.75
C VAL A 26 -14.69 -21.76 -2.32
N ILE A 27 -15.65 -22.06 -3.20
CA ILE A 27 -16.60 -21.06 -3.73
C ILE A 27 -17.52 -20.53 -2.63
N TYR A 28 -17.92 -21.38 -1.68
CA TYR A 28 -18.84 -20.98 -0.61
C TYR A 28 -18.16 -20.13 0.46
N VAL A 29 -16.92 -20.45 0.84
CA VAL A 29 -16.18 -19.67 1.83
C VAL A 29 -15.52 -18.46 1.18
N ASP A 30 -14.97 -18.64 -0.02
CA ASP A 30 -14.33 -17.62 -0.85
C ASP A 30 -13.34 -16.72 -0.08
N PRO A 31 -12.29 -17.29 0.55
CA PRO A 31 -11.34 -16.51 1.35
C PRO A 31 -10.59 -15.41 0.59
N PHE A 32 -10.59 -15.43 -0.75
CA PHE A 32 -9.98 -14.41 -1.60
C PHE A 32 -11.03 -13.52 -2.28
N PHE A 33 -12.30 -13.66 -1.91
CA PHE A 33 -13.42 -12.79 -2.31
C PHE A 33 -13.61 -12.67 -3.83
N GLN A 34 -13.33 -13.74 -4.58
CA GLN A 34 -13.43 -13.74 -6.03
C GLN A 34 -14.88 -13.85 -6.51
N TYR A 35 -15.72 -14.55 -5.75
CA TYR A 35 -17.09 -14.90 -6.10
C TYR A 35 -18.13 -14.03 -5.38
N HIS A 36 -17.93 -13.73 -4.09
CA HIS A 36 -18.91 -12.97 -3.29
C HIS A 36 -18.26 -12.14 -2.18
N LYS A 37 -19.07 -11.29 -1.55
CA LYS A 37 -18.67 -10.53 -0.37
C LYS A 37 -18.41 -11.46 0.84
N PRO A 38 -17.58 -11.07 1.81
CA PRO A 38 -17.27 -11.90 2.97
C PRO A 38 -18.52 -12.38 3.70
N LEU A 39 -18.50 -13.64 4.12
CA LEU A 39 -19.52 -14.19 5.03
C LEU A 39 -19.35 -13.59 6.43
N SER A 40 -20.40 -12.96 6.96
CA SER A 40 -20.33 -12.23 8.24
C SER A 40 -19.95 -13.08 9.46
N PHE A 41 -20.16 -14.40 9.40
CA PHE A 41 -19.85 -15.32 10.48
C PHE A 41 -18.48 -16.00 10.35
N PHE A 42 -17.82 -15.90 9.19
CA PHE A 42 -16.59 -16.62 8.92
C PHE A 42 -15.38 -15.79 9.39
N PRO A 43 -14.44 -16.37 10.17
CA PRO A 43 -13.28 -15.66 10.68
C PRO A 43 -12.19 -15.57 9.61
N TYR A 44 -12.34 -14.69 8.62
CA TYR A 44 -11.35 -14.58 7.54
C TYR A 44 -9.96 -14.20 8.05
N LYS A 45 -8.95 -14.81 7.43
CA LYS A 45 -7.57 -14.35 7.46
C LYS A 45 -7.29 -13.55 6.20
N VAL A 46 -6.84 -12.32 6.36
CA VAL A 46 -6.49 -11.40 5.28
C VAL A 46 -5.04 -10.95 5.46
N ASP A 47 -4.13 -11.64 4.78
CA ASP A 47 -2.68 -11.46 4.88
C ASP A 47 -1.94 -11.52 3.53
N ASN A 48 -2.66 -11.77 2.43
CA ASN A 48 -2.10 -11.92 1.09
C ASN A 48 -2.67 -10.86 0.14
N GLN A 49 -2.03 -9.69 0.13
CA GLN A 49 -2.43 -8.52 -0.66
C GLN A 49 -2.65 -8.88 -2.14
N LEU A 50 -1.67 -9.55 -2.76
CA LEU A 50 -1.73 -9.91 -4.18
C LEU A 50 -2.94 -10.78 -4.53
N SER A 51 -3.33 -11.71 -3.65
CA SER A 51 -4.43 -12.64 -3.94
C SER A 51 -5.80 -12.13 -3.49
N GLN A 52 -5.85 -11.27 -2.47
CA GLN A 52 -7.09 -10.85 -1.81
C GLN A 52 -7.56 -9.45 -2.25
N ASN A 53 -6.65 -8.51 -2.54
CA ASN A 53 -7.00 -7.16 -2.96
C ASN A 53 -7.94 -7.15 -4.18
N PRO A 54 -7.72 -7.94 -5.25
CA PRO A 54 -8.63 -7.98 -6.41
C PRO A 54 -10.06 -8.38 -6.04
N GLY A 55 -10.23 -9.38 -5.17
CA GLY A 55 -11.55 -9.81 -4.74
C GLY A 55 -12.22 -8.76 -3.87
N MET A 56 -11.45 -8.18 -2.94
CA MET A 56 -11.92 -7.11 -2.07
C MET A 56 -12.37 -5.88 -2.86
N ALA A 57 -11.55 -5.43 -3.83
CA ALA A 57 -11.87 -4.30 -4.71
C ALA A 57 -13.19 -4.51 -5.45
N ARG A 58 -13.49 -5.72 -5.93
CA ARG A 58 -14.75 -6.01 -6.64
C ARG A 58 -15.94 -6.13 -5.69
N ARG A 59 -15.77 -6.79 -4.54
CA ARG A 59 -16.90 -7.34 -3.76
C ARG A 59 -17.24 -6.60 -2.48
N LEU A 60 -16.29 -5.88 -1.88
CA LEU A 60 -16.59 -5.12 -0.66
C LEU A 60 -17.47 -3.90 -0.96
N ASP A 61 -18.25 -3.51 0.03
CA ASP A 61 -19.04 -2.29 0.02
C ASP A 61 -18.16 -1.18 0.59
N TYR A 62 -17.74 -0.22 -0.24
CA TYR A 62 -16.92 0.92 0.12
C TYR A 62 -17.22 2.09 -0.81
N ASP A 63 -16.88 3.30 -0.37
CA ASP A 63 -16.95 4.50 -1.21
C ASP A 63 -15.59 5.20 -1.33
N SER A 64 -14.56 4.74 -0.62
CA SER A 64 -13.21 5.30 -0.68
C SER A 64 -12.16 4.21 -0.58
N VAL A 65 -10.94 4.47 -1.04
CA VAL A 65 -9.86 3.47 -1.06
C VAL A 65 -8.57 4.06 -0.51
N LEU A 66 -7.86 3.30 0.31
CA LEU A 66 -6.49 3.58 0.74
C LEU A 66 -5.52 2.66 -0.01
N LEU A 67 -4.64 3.28 -0.78
CA LEU A 67 -3.63 2.71 -1.67
C LEU A 67 -2.23 3.15 -1.24
N GLY A 68 -1.21 2.38 -1.63
CA GLY A 68 0.18 2.67 -1.34
C GLY A 68 0.95 1.47 -0.79
N SER A 69 2.23 1.72 -0.49
CA SER A 69 3.14 0.67 -0.04
C SER A 69 2.89 0.20 1.41
N SER A 70 3.91 -0.41 2.03
CA SER A 70 3.92 -0.71 3.47
C SER A 70 3.75 0.55 4.35
N MET A 71 3.96 1.75 3.81
CA MET A 71 3.69 3.00 4.52
C MET A 71 2.21 3.16 4.91
N THR A 72 1.30 2.46 4.23
CA THR A 72 -0.13 2.49 4.56
C THR A 72 -0.57 1.36 5.49
N ALA A 73 0.32 0.43 5.84
CA ALA A 73 -0.02 -0.80 6.56
C ALA A 73 -0.60 -0.51 7.96
N SER A 74 -0.08 0.50 8.66
CA SER A 74 -0.48 0.85 10.03
C SER A 74 -1.74 1.72 10.11
N PHE A 75 -2.37 2.10 8.99
CA PHE A 75 -3.62 2.86 9.01
C PHE A 75 -4.79 2.00 9.46
N ASP A 76 -5.68 2.61 10.25
CA ASP A 76 -6.98 2.04 10.60
C ASP A 76 -8.08 2.71 9.76
N THR A 77 -8.90 1.92 9.08
CA THR A 77 -9.95 2.46 8.21
C THR A 77 -11.10 3.12 8.99
N ASP A 78 -11.30 2.79 10.27
CA ASP A 78 -12.34 3.43 11.10
C ASP A 78 -12.05 4.92 11.26
N TRP A 79 -10.78 5.34 11.22
CA TRP A 79 -10.42 6.75 11.32
C TRP A 79 -10.96 7.58 10.15
N PHE A 80 -11.03 7.02 8.95
CA PHE A 80 -11.63 7.70 7.80
C PHE A 80 -13.15 7.85 7.96
N THR A 81 -13.81 6.87 8.58
CA THR A 81 -15.23 6.97 8.92
C THR A 81 -15.47 8.02 10.01
N GLU A 82 -14.65 8.04 11.06
CA GLU A 82 -14.78 8.98 12.17
C GLU A 82 -14.51 10.43 11.76
N VAL A 83 -13.46 10.66 10.98
CA VAL A 83 -13.00 12.01 10.62
C VAL A 83 -13.77 12.57 9.42
N MET A 84 -14.04 11.74 8.41
CA MET A 84 -14.60 12.19 7.12
C MET A 84 -15.95 11.54 6.76
N GLY A 85 -16.44 10.56 7.53
CA GLY A 85 -17.66 9.82 7.18
C GLY A 85 -17.50 8.88 5.99
N LEU A 86 -16.27 8.50 5.64
CA LEU A 86 -15.96 7.67 4.46
C LEU A 86 -15.85 6.19 4.82
N GLN A 87 -16.44 5.34 3.99
CA GLN A 87 -16.29 3.89 4.10
C GLN A 87 -15.09 3.48 3.25
N THR A 88 -13.91 3.51 3.87
CA THR A 88 -12.63 3.27 3.21
C THR A 88 -12.25 1.80 3.25
N VAL A 89 -11.90 1.21 2.11
CA VAL A 89 -11.22 -0.09 2.04
C VAL A 89 -9.71 0.12 1.89
N LYS A 90 -8.92 -0.65 2.62
CA LYS A 90 -7.45 -0.64 2.48
C LYS A 90 -7.00 -1.74 1.53
N LEU A 91 -6.32 -1.35 0.44
CA LEU A 91 -5.83 -2.23 -0.63
C LEU A 91 -4.32 -2.05 -0.86
N SER A 92 -3.58 -1.88 0.22
CA SER A 92 -2.12 -1.70 0.22
C SER A 92 -1.36 -2.89 -0.37
N TYR A 93 -0.18 -2.61 -0.93
CA TYR A 93 0.79 -3.64 -1.34
C TYR A 93 2.13 -3.41 -0.65
N ASN A 94 2.81 -4.45 -0.19
CA ASN A 94 4.15 -4.27 0.40
C ASN A 94 5.12 -3.77 -0.67
N GLY A 95 5.72 -2.59 -0.45
CA GLY A 95 6.66 -1.98 -1.40
C GLY A 95 6.09 -1.70 -2.78
N ALA A 96 4.81 -1.29 -2.84
CA ALA A 96 4.07 -1.01 -4.07
C ALA A 96 4.84 -0.13 -5.05
N PHE A 97 4.80 -0.48 -6.33
CA PHE A 97 5.17 0.41 -7.44
C PHE A 97 3.92 1.03 -8.07
N PRO A 98 4.04 2.11 -8.87
CA PRO A 98 2.90 2.70 -9.55
C PRO A 98 2.09 1.70 -10.39
N LYS A 99 2.75 0.70 -10.98
CA LYS A 99 2.05 -0.37 -11.72
C LYS A 99 1.17 -1.24 -10.84
N ASP A 100 1.59 -1.54 -9.61
CA ASP A 100 0.78 -2.28 -8.64
C ASP A 100 -0.52 -1.51 -8.32
N GLU A 101 -0.39 -0.19 -8.15
CA GLU A 101 -1.53 0.70 -7.91
C GLU A 101 -2.44 0.82 -9.14
N ALA A 102 -1.89 0.93 -10.35
CA ALA A 102 -2.66 0.91 -11.59
C ALA A 102 -3.46 -0.39 -11.76
N ASN A 103 -2.83 -1.55 -11.50
CA ASN A 103 -3.49 -2.85 -11.60
C ASN A 103 -4.71 -2.97 -10.69
N ILE A 104 -4.68 -2.38 -9.48
CA ILE A 104 -5.83 -2.40 -8.58
C ILE A 104 -6.85 -1.30 -8.92
N MET A 105 -6.40 -0.11 -9.36
CA MET A 105 -7.28 0.97 -9.83
C MET A 105 -8.12 0.55 -11.02
N ASP A 106 -7.56 -0.23 -11.96
CA ASP A 106 -8.30 -0.85 -13.06
C ASP A 106 -9.51 -1.65 -12.55
N ILE A 107 -9.32 -2.44 -11.49
CA ILE A 107 -10.38 -3.27 -10.91
C ILE A 107 -11.39 -2.40 -10.14
N ILE A 108 -10.91 -1.43 -9.37
CA ILE A 108 -11.74 -0.50 -8.60
C ILE A 108 -12.68 0.24 -9.54
N PHE A 109 -12.16 0.92 -10.56
CA PHE A 109 -12.97 1.75 -11.45
C PHE A 109 -13.80 0.93 -12.45
N ASP A 110 -13.35 -0.25 -12.89
CA ASP A 110 -14.18 -1.15 -13.70
C ASP A 110 -15.41 -1.67 -12.95
N THR A 111 -15.33 -1.81 -11.61
CA THR A 111 -16.42 -2.39 -10.81
C THR A 111 -17.24 -1.37 -10.04
N LYS A 112 -16.64 -0.27 -9.59
CA LYS A 112 -17.28 0.78 -8.80
C LYS A 112 -17.54 2.05 -9.61
N GLY A 113 -16.68 2.35 -10.57
CA GLY A 113 -16.72 3.58 -11.36
C GLY A 113 -16.94 4.83 -10.49
N SER A 114 -17.86 5.69 -10.94
CA SER A 114 -18.25 6.94 -10.27
C SER A 114 -18.82 6.85 -8.84
N SER A 115 -18.97 5.65 -8.27
CA SER A 115 -19.37 5.51 -6.86
C SER A 115 -18.20 5.70 -5.88
N VAL A 116 -16.96 5.66 -6.38
CA VAL A 116 -15.76 5.99 -5.60
C VAL A 116 -15.73 7.50 -5.40
N LYS A 117 -15.69 7.94 -4.14
CA LYS A 117 -15.61 9.34 -3.75
C LYS A 117 -14.17 9.80 -3.60
N LYS A 118 -13.32 9.00 -2.95
CA LYS A 118 -11.92 9.35 -2.68
C LYS A 118 -10.96 8.18 -2.87
N ILE A 119 -9.81 8.46 -3.48
CA ILE A 119 -8.63 7.60 -3.48
C ILE A 119 -7.54 8.29 -2.65
N PHE A 120 -7.08 7.64 -1.59
CA PHE A 120 -5.93 8.06 -0.82
C PHE A 120 -4.73 7.23 -1.28
N MET A 121 -3.68 7.85 -1.83
CA MET A 121 -2.48 7.15 -2.28
C MET A 121 -1.18 7.70 -1.64
N ALA A 122 -0.47 6.84 -0.93
CA ALA A 122 0.89 7.16 -0.46
C ALA A 122 1.84 7.20 -1.66
N VAL A 123 2.64 8.26 -1.74
CA VAL A 123 3.66 8.45 -2.77
C VAL A 123 5.02 8.08 -2.20
N ASP A 124 5.46 6.86 -2.48
CA ASP A 124 6.81 6.41 -2.14
C ASP A 124 7.77 6.83 -3.25
N GLN A 125 8.43 7.98 -3.07
CA GLN A 125 9.24 8.65 -4.10
C GLN A 125 10.18 7.72 -4.88
N GLY A 126 11.00 6.93 -4.18
CA GLY A 126 11.93 5.98 -4.85
C GLY A 126 11.26 4.90 -5.72
N ALA A 127 9.96 4.66 -5.59
CA ALA A 127 9.21 3.72 -6.43
C ALA A 127 8.67 4.38 -7.72
N PHE A 128 8.46 5.70 -7.73
CA PHE A 128 7.85 6.40 -8.87
C PHE A 128 8.81 6.59 -10.04
N SER A 129 10.12 6.50 -9.82
CA SER A 129 11.12 6.56 -10.90
C SER A 129 11.42 5.20 -11.57
N ALA A 130 10.81 4.11 -11.10
CA ALA A 130 11.04 2.76 -11.60
C ALA A 130 10.48 2.53 -13.03
N ASP A 131 10.81 1.37 -13.62
CA ASP A 131 10.22 0.95 -14.90
C ASP A 131 8.68 0.90 -14.79
N THR A 132 7.98 1.38 -15.82
CA THR A 132 6.51 1.56 -15.78
C THR A 132 5.74 0.25 -15.68
N GLU A 133 6.37 -0.89 -16.02
CA GLU A 133 5.77 -2.22 -15.87
C GLU A 133 6.30 -2.98 -14.65
N ALA A 134 7.16 -2.35 -13.84
CA ALA A 134 7.68 -2.96 -12.62
C ALA A 134 6.58 -3.12 -11.57
N THR A 135 6.35 -4.36 -11.17
CA THR A 135 5.56 -4.72 -9.99
C THR A 135 6.50 -5.24 -8.92
N LYS A 136 6.20 -5.04 -7.63
CA LYS A 136 7.07 -5.54 -6.55
C LYS A 136 7.22 -7.06 -6.59
N TYR A 137 6.11 -7.73 -6.87
CA TYR A 137 6.01 -9.17 -6.98
C TYR A 137 5.13 -9.52 -8.18
N PRO A 138 5.38 -10.65 -8.87
CA PRO A 138 4.52 -11.08 -9.97
C PRO A 138 3.07 -11.25 -9.52
N ILE A 139 2.14 -10.64 -10.25
CA ILE A 139 0.71 -10.75 -9.96
C ILE A 139 0.16 -12.13 -10.38
N PRO A 140 -0.73 -12.76 -9.58
CA PRO A 140 -1.46 -13.94 -10.02
C PRO A 140 -2.56 -13.53 -11.01
N GLU A 141 -2.23 -13.43 -12.30
CA GLU A 141 -3.12 -12.90 -13.37
C GLU A 141 -4.55 -13.47 -13.32
N TYR A 142 -4.70 -14.76 -13.00
CA TYR A 142 -6.00 -15.44 -12.88
C TYR A 142 -6.92 -14.91 -11.77
N LEU A 143 -6.41 -14.10 -10.83
CA LEU A 143 -7.21 -13.40 -9.82
C LEU A 143 -7.52 -11.95 -10.20
N TYR A 144 -6.77 -11.38 -11.17
CA TYR A 144 -6.92 -10.01 -11.64
C TYR A 144 -7.80 -9.94 -12.90
N ASP A 145 -7.84 -10.99 -13.71
CA ASP A 145 -8.67 -11.06 -14.90
C ASP A 145 -10.15 -11.41 -14.60
N LYS A 146 -10.96 -11.46 -15.66
CA LYS A 146 -12.39 -11.82 -15.61
C LYS A 146 -12.66 -13.27 -16.06
N ASN A 147 -11.63 -14.09 -16.25
CA ASN A 147 -11.72 -15.39 -16.91
C ASN A 147 -12.01 -16.53 -15.92
N LEU A 148 -13.29 -16.86 -15.73
CA LEU A 148 -13.71 -17.92 -14.80
C LEU A 148 -13.11 -19.31 -15.05
N PHE A 149 -12.54 -19.60 -16.23
CA PHE A 149 -11.98 -20.92 -16.54
C PHE A 149 -10.58 -21.15 -15.93
N ASN A 150 -9.81 -20.10 -15.64
CA ASN A 150 -8.48 -20.25 -15.03
C ASN A 150 -8.54 -20.26 -13.49
N ASN A 151 -9.71 -19.95 -12.90
CA ASN A 151 -9.98 -20.05 -11.45
C ASN A 151 -9.78 -21.46 -10.89
N VAL A 152 -9.59 -22.48 -11.73
CA VAL A 152 -9.15 -23.83 -11.29
C VAL A 152 -7.91 -23.76 -10.38
N GLN A 153 -7.01 -22.81 -10.61
CA GLN A 153 -5.83 -22.58 -9.78
C GLN A 153 -6.21 -22.13 -8.36
N TYR A 154 -7.24 -21.31 -8.22
CA TYR A 154 -7.78 -20.91 -6.92
C TYR A 154 -8.54 -22.07 -6.25
N LEU A 155 -9.48 -22.69 -6.97
CA LEU A 155 -10.41 -23.69 -6.45
C LEU A 155 -9.74 -24.94 -5.89
N PHE A 156 -8.60 -25.34 -6.47
CA PHE A 156 -7.87 -26.54 -6.07
C PHE A 156 -6.53 -26.22 -5.41
N ASN A 157 -6.35 -24.99 -4.92
CA ASN A 157 -5.18 -24.62 -4.15
C ASN A 157 -5.24 -25.21 -2.73
N LYS A 158 -4.25 -26.04 -2.39
CA LYS A 158 -4.15 -26.65 -1.05
C LYS A 158 -4.03 -25.61 0.06
N ASP A 159 -3.35 -24.48 -0.19
CA ASP A 159 -3.10 -23.46 0.82
C ASP A 159 -4.36 -22.65 1.08
N VAL A 160 -5.19 -22.41 0.05
CA VAL A 160 -6.54 -21.85 0.22
C VAL A 160 -7.37 -22.74 1.15
N LEU A 161 -7.41 -24.04 0.88
CA LEU A 161 -8.18 -24.97 1.70
C LEU A 161 -7.64 -25.08 3.14
N LEU A 162 -6.34 -25.28 3.31
CA LEU A 162 -5.75 -25.56 4.61
C LEU A 162 -5.53 -24.28 5.45
N ASN A 163 -4.96 -23.23 4.86
CA ASN A 163 -4.53 -22.03 5.59
C ASN A 163 -5.59 -20.93 5.65
N TYR A 164 -6.47 -20.84 4.66
CA TYR A 164 -7.47 -19.77 4.59
C TYR A 164 -8.91 -20.22 4.89
N ILE A 165 -9.20 -21.51 4.81
CA ILE A 165 -10.50 -22.07 5.22
C ILE A 165 -10.40 -22.78 6.57
N PHE A 166 -9.55 -23.80 6.70
CA PHE A 166 -9.54 -24.59 7.93
C PHE A 166 -8.79 -23.94 9.09
N LYS A 167 -7.60 -23.37 8.86
CA LYS A 167 -6.78 -22.77 9.92
C LYS A 167 -7.53 -21.68 10.72
N PRO A 168 -8.25 -20.73 10.10
CA PRO A 168 -8.94 -19.68 10.86
C PRO A 168 -10.14 -20.18 11.67
N LEU A 169 -10.68 -21.36 11.34
CA LEU A 169 -11.75 -22.00 12.13
C LEU A 169 -11.24 -22.67 13.41
N ILE A 170 -9.97 -23.08 13.42
CA ILE A 170 -9.35 -23.78 14.56
C ILE A 170 -8.47 -22.88 15.43
N ASP A 171 -7.94 -21.79 14.85
CA ASP A 171 -7.08 -20.84 15.52
C ASP A 171 -7.68 -19.42 15.44
N PRO A 172 -8.32 -18.94 16.52
CA PRO A 172 -8.92 -17.61 16.57
C PRO A 172 -7.91 -16.47 16.35
N THR A 173 -6.61 -16.71 16.56
CA THR A 173 -5.58 -15.68 16.37
C THR A 173 -5.29 -15.38 14.89
N GLU A 174 -5.72 -16.27 13.99
CA GLU A 174 -5.59 -16.06 12.54
C GLU A 174 -6.66 -15.12 11.98
N ARG A 175 -7.72 -14.81 12.75
CA ARG A 175 -8.76 -13.88 12.32
C ARG A 175 -8.18 -12.47 12.22
N THR A 176 -8.31 -11.86 11.06
CA THR A 176 -7.87 -10.48 10.84
C THR A 176 -8.95 -9.49 11.28
N ASP A 177 -8.52 -8.37 11.86
CA ASP A 177 -9.37 -7.20 12.05
C ASP A 177 -9.52 -6.47 10.71
N TRP A 178 -10.75 -6.33 10.23
CA TRP A 178 -11.06 -5.72 8.93
C TRP A 178 -10.62 -4.25 8.83
N THR A 179 -10.50 -3.58 9.97
CA THR A 179 -10.12 -2.17 10.02
C THR A 179 -8.60 -1.98 9.94
N GLN A 180 -7.84 -2.99 10.39
CA GLN A 180 -6.38 -3.00 10.51
C GLN A 180 -5.75 -4.08 9.62
N LEU A 181 -6.21 -4.21 8.37
CA LEU A 181 -5.64 -5.18 7.42
C LEU A 181 -4.13 -4.98 7.25
N TYR A 182 -3.37 -6.05 7.04
CA TYR A 182 -1.91 -5.99 6.83
C TYR A 182 -1.13 -5.30 7.96
N LYS A 183 -1.72 -5.14 9.15
CA LYS A 183 -1.06 -4.52 10.30
C LYS A 183 0.32 -5.15 10.52
N PRO A 184 1.38 -4.33 10.61
CA PRO A 184 2.70 -4.84 10.91
C PRO A 184 2.76 -5.58 12.25
N TRP A 185 3.74 -6.47 12.40
CA TRP A 185 3.96 -7.19 13.66
C TRP A 185 4.65 -6.33 14.75
N TRP A 186 5.02 -5.10 14.44
CA TRP A 186 5.63 -4.18 15.40
C TRP A 186 4.62 -3.80 16.48
N THR A 187 5.00 -4.08 17.72
CA THR A 187 4.33 -3.56 18.92
C THR A 187 5.00 -2.25 19.36
N ASP A 188 4.37 -1.51 20.26
CA ASP A 188 4.83 -0.20 20.73
C ASP A 188 6.30 -0.20 21.23
N GLN A 189 6.79 -1.33 21.75
CA GLN A 189 8.17 -1.48 22.21
C GLN A 189 9.23 -1.33 21.10
N TYR A 190 8.85 -1.48 19.82
CA TYR A 190 9.75 -1.31 18.68
C TYR A 190 9.93 0.17 18.30
N TYR A 191 9.02 1.04 18.71
CA TYR A 191 9.01 2.46 18.39
C TYR A 191 9.90 3.22 19.37
N THR A 192 11.21 3.00 19.22
CA THR A 192 12.23 3.67 20.04
C THR A 192 13.45 3.98 19.19
N LYS A 193 14.08 5.12 19.46
CA LYS A 193 15.34 5.54 18.86
C LYS A 193 16.39 4.43 18.92
N ALA A 194 16.54 3.80 20.08
CA ALA A 194 17.48 2.70 20.31
C ALA A 194 17.24 1.51 19.36
N ASN A 195 15.99 1.10 19.16
CA ASN A 195 15.65 0.00 18.27
C ASN A 195 15.93 0.36 16.81
N VAL A 196 15.53 1.56 16.38
CA VAL A 196 15.77 2.05 15.02
C VAL A 196 17.27 2.08 14.71
N LEU A 197 18.08 2.69 15.58
CA LEU A 197 19.53 2.80 15.37
C LEU A 197 20.27 1.47 15.46
N MET A 198 19.74 0.49 16.21
CA MET A 198 20.33 -0.86 16.28
C MET A 198 20.27 -1.60 14.94
N TYR A 199 19.23 -1.34 14.13
CA TYR A 199 19.02 -2.00 12.84
C TYR A 199 19.34 -1.14 11.62
N TYR A 200 19.50 0.17 11.81
CA TYR A 200 19.88 1.07 10.73
C TYR A 200 21.35 0.87 10.33
N VAL A 201 21.56 0.66 9.03
CA VAL A 201 22.88 0.61 8.40
C VAL A 201 22.92 1.76 7.39
N PRO A 202 23.74 2.80 7.63
CA PRO A 202 23.82 3.93 6.71
C PRO A 202 24.25 3.51 5.30
N ALA A 203 23.73 4.19 4.29
CA ALA A 203 24.15 4.01 2.91
C ALA A 203 25.66 4.26 2.73
N GLU A 204 26.25 3.60 1.73
CA GLU A 204 27.62 3.91 1.31
C GLU A 204 27.70 5.32 0.73
N GLU A 205 28.80 6.02 0.97
CA GLU A 205 28.98 7.37 0.45
C GLU A 205 29.21 7.32 -1.07
N ALA A 206 28.40 8.05 -1.81
CA ALA A 206 28.58 8.21 -3.24
C ALA A 206 29.75 9.14 -3.54
N GLU A 207 30.56 8.79 -4.55
CA GLU A 207 31.68 9.64 -4.96
C GLU A 207 31.20 10.93 -5.65
N GLN A 208 30.12 10.84 -6.44
CA GLN A 208 29.63 11.90 -7.31
C GLN A 208 28.20 12.29 -6.94
N GLU A 209 27.88 13.57 -7.11
CA GLU A 209 26.51 14.06 -6.99
C GLU A 209 25.64 13.44 -8.07
N MET A 210 24.43 13.01 -7.68
CA MET A 210 23.43 12.57 -8.63
C MET A 210 22.95 13.78 -9.44
N ALA A 211 22.65 13.57 -10.72
CA ALA A 211 22.05 14.61 -11.53
C ALA A 211 20.66 15.00 -10.96
N GLU A 212 20.40 16.31 -10.85
CA GLU A 212 19.15 16.85 -10.30
C GLU A 212 17.90 16.29 -11.00
N ASP A 213 17.97 16.00 -12.31
CA ASP A 213 16.85 15.49 -13.10
C ASP A 213 16.80 13.96 -13.19
N ALA A 214 17.64 13.23 -12.43
CA ALA A 214 17.83 11.78 -12.58
C ALA A 214 16.53 10.96 -12.49
N PHE A 215 15.59 11.37 -11.65
CA PHE A 215 14.33 10.65 -11.44
C PHE A 215 13.17 11.16 -12.31
N VAL A 216 13.27 12.38 -12.86
CA VAL A 216 12.16 13.09 -13.51
C VAL A 216 11.57 12.32 -14.69
N SER A 217 12.41 11.67 -15.51
CA SER A 217 11.92 10.90 -16.66
C SER A 217 11.12 9.67 -16.24
N GLY A 218 11.54 8.99 -15.18
CA GLY A 218 10.84 7.82 -14.65
C GLY A 218 9.50 8.20 -14.02
N ILE A 219 9.50 9.29 -13.23
CA ILE A 219 8.28 9.83 -12.62
C ILE A 219 7.28 10.26 -13.68
N ARG A 220 7.73 11.01 -14.71
CA ARG A 220 6.87 11.39 -15.84
C ARG A 220 6.23 10.16 -16.48
N ALA A 221 7.03 9.15 -16.80
CA ALA A 221 6.53 7.94 -17.45
C ALA A 221 5.50 7.20 -16.57
N ASN A 222 5.74 7.10 -15.26
CA ASN A 222 4.78 6.46 -14.34
C ASN A 222 3.52 7.29 -14.13
N LEU A 223 3.63 8.62 -14.02
CA LEU A 223 2.46 9.49 -13.95
C LEU A 223 1.59 9.33 -15.21
N ASP A 224 2.20 9.39 -16.39
CA ASP A 224 1.50 9.31 -17.68
C ASP A 224 0.82 7.95 -17.90
N VAL A 225 1.44 6.84 -17.46
CA VAL A 225 0.96 5.48 -17.75
C VAL A 225 0.11 4.90 -16.61
N ASN A 226 0.51 5.13 -15.36
CA ASN A 226 -0.01 4.37 -14.22
C ASN A 226 -0.89 5.20 -13.26
N ILE A 227 -0.90 6.53 -13.35
CA ILE A 227 -1.58 7.38 -12.34
C ILE A 227 -2.58 8.36 -12.97
N LEU A 228 -2.10 9.28 -13.79
CA LEU A 228 -2.91 10.36 -14.36
C LEU A 228 -4.08 9.88 -15.24
N PRO A 229 -4.01 8.75 -15.97
CA PRO A 229 -5.17 8.25 -16.70
C PRO A 229 -6.42 8.05 -15.83
N TYR A 230 -6.26 7.66 -14.56
CA TYR A 230 -7.39 7.50 -13.63
C TYR A 230 -7.89 8.84 -13.09
N VAL A 231 -6.97 9.76 -12.78
CA VAL A 231 -7.30 11.12 -12.34
C VAL A 231 -8.15 11.83 -13.40
N GLU A 232 -7.74 11.73 -14.67
CA GLU A 232 -8.41 12.34 -15.83
C GLU A 232 -9.75 11.68 -16.16
N ALA A 233 -9.83 10.35 -16.08
CA ALA A 233 -11.04 9.61 -16.41
C ALA A 233 -12.14 9.75 -15.36
N HIS A 234 -11.79 10.14 -14.12
CA HIS A 234 -12.68 10.18 -12.97
C HIS A 234 -12.68 11.55 -12.26
N PRO A 235 -13.11 12.64 -12.93
CA PRO A 235 -13.17 13.97 -12.32
C PRO A 235 -14.15 14.07 -11.14
N GLU A 236 -15.06 13.09 -10.98
CA GLU A 236 -15.95 12.98 -9.82
C GLU A 236 -15.28 12.42 -8.55
N THR A 237 -14.11 11.79 -8.69
CA THR A 237 -13.34 11.21 -7.59
C THR A 237 -12.26 12.17 -7.14
N GLU A 238 -12.16 12.45 -5.84
CA GLU A 238 -11.04 13.21 -5.27
C GLU A 238 -9.85 12.28 -5.03
N PHE A 239 -8.69 12.61 -5.60
CA PHE A 239 -7.44 11.88 -5.38
C PHE A 239 -6.57 12.65 -4.38
N VAL A 240 -6.30 12.02 -3.25
CA VAL A 240 -5.46 12.55 -2.17
C VAL A 240 -4.12 11.83 -2.20
N PHE A 241 -3.09 12.52 -2.67
CA PHE A 241 -1.71 12.03 -2.65
C PHE A 241 -0.98 12.60 -1.45
N TRP A 242 -0.07 11.83 -0.85
CA TRP A 242 0.84 12.39 0.14
C TRP A 242 2.21 11.75 0.13
N TYR A 243 3.20 12.57 0.48
CA TYR A 243 4.56 12.14 0.76
C TYR A 243 4.66 11.69 2.22
N PRO A 244 4.85 10.39 2.50
CA PRO A 244 4.92 9.87 3.87
C PRO A 244 6.11 10.47 4.63
N PRO A 245 6.02 10.66 5.96
CA PRO A 245 7.10 11.25 6.74
C PRO A 245 8.22 10.23 6.98
N TYR A 246 9.11 10.02 6.01
CA TYR A 246 10.31 9.22 6.24
C TYR A 246 11.19 9.89 7.30
N SER A 247 11.81 9.09 8.18
CA SER A 247 12.58 9.64 9.30
C SER A 247 13.82 10.38 8.82
N ILE A 248 14.45 11.14 9.71
CA ILE A 248 15.70 11.84 9.40
C ILE A 248 16.84 10.90 8.97
N LEU A 249 16.77 9.60 9.28
CA LEU A 249 17.74 8.61 8.79
C LEU A 249 17.61 8.33 7.29
N TYR A 250 16.40 8.44 6.72
CA TYR A 250 16.24 8.40 5.26
C TYR A 250 16.98 9.56 4.61
N TRP A 251 16.86 10.76 5.18
CA TRP A 251 17.57 11.94 4.69
C TRP A 251 19.09 11.84 4.89
N ASN A 252 19.56 11.14 5.94
CA ASN A 252 20.97 10.80 6.08
C ASN A 252 21.46 9.97 4.89
N ASP A 253 20.70 8.95 4.47
CA ASP A 253 21.06 8.13 3.30
C ASP A 253 21.06 8.97 2.02
N VAL A 254 20.05 9.82 1.80
CA VAL A 254 19.99 10.76 0.68
C VAL A 254 21.22 11.68 0.63
N MET A 255 21.66 12.19 1.78
CA MET A 255 22.86 13.03 1.88
C MET A 255 24.14 12.24 1.58
N ARG A 256 24.27 11.02 2.12
CA ARG A 256 25.43 10.15 1.89
C ARG A 256 25.54 9.71 0.44
N GLN A 257 24.40 9.47 -0.21
CA GLN A 257 24.32 9.12 -1.62
C GLN A 257 24.41 10.34 -2.55
N LYS A 258 24.45 11.56 -1.99
CA LYS A 258 24.48 12.83 -2.73
C LYS A 258 23.30 12.97 -3.71
N GLU A 259 22.12 12.62 -3.21
CA GLU A 259 20.85 12.59 -3.96
C GLU A 259 19.91 13.74 -3.60
N LEU A 260 20.28 14.61 -2.65
CA LEU A 260 19.39 15.65 -2.11
C LEU A 260 18.69 16.46 -3.20
N ASP A 261 19.46 17.00 -4.14
CA ASP A 261 18.91 17.85 -5.20
C ASP A 261 18.01 17.06 -6.16
N ALA A 262 18.34 15.80 -6.43
CA ALA A 262 17.52 14.91 -7.26
C ALA A 262 16.19 14.55 -6.59
N VAL A 263 16.20 14.25 -5.29
CA VAL A 263 15.00 13.94 -4.50
C VAL A 263 14.10 15.16 -4.35
N ILE A 264 14.65 16.34 -4.07
CA ILE A 264 13.86 17.58 -4.00
C ILE A 264 13.23 17.89 -5.35
N ARG A 265 13.99 17.76 -6.45
CA ARG A 265 13.47 17.97 -7.80
C ARG A 265 12.35 16.99 -8.16
N GLU A 266 12.45 15.75 -7.71
CA GLU A 266 11.40 14.74 -7.84
C GLU A 266 10.09 15.19 -7.14
N LEU A 267 10.18 15.63 -5.89
CA LEU A 267 9.03 16.11 -5.12
C LEU A 267 8.38 17.33 -5.78
N GLU A 268 9.19 18.29 -6.25
CA GLU A 268 8.72 19.47 -6.98
C GLU A 268 7.99 19.06 -8.27
N TYR A 269 8.64 18.25 -9.11
CA TYR A 269 8.08 17.82 -10.40
C TYR A 269 6.75 17.09 -10.20
N MET A 270 6.72 16.15 -9.27
CA MET A 270 5.51 15.37 -9.00
C MET A 270 4.39 16.23 -8.44
N THR A 271 4.70 17.15 -7.51
CA THR A 271 3.73 18.10 -6.97
C THR A 271 3.15 18.98 -8.08
N GLU A 272 3.99 19.54 -8.96
CA GLU A 272 3.57 20.37 -10.09
C GLU A 272 2.62 19.64 -11.04
N GLN A 273 2.90 18.36 -11.35
CA GLN A 273 2.03 17.58 -12.23
C GLN A 273 0.69 17.27 -11.56
N LEU A 274 0.69 16.96 -10.27
CA LEU A 274 -0.51 16.60 -9.52
C LEU A 274 -1.43 17.81 -9.26
N LEU A 275 -0.86 18.97 -8.90
CA LEU A 275 -1.61 20.21 -8.65
C LEU A 275 -2.25 20.82 -9.90
N ALA A 276 -1.98 20.28 -11.09
CA ALA A 276 -2.63 20.68 -12.33
C ALA A 276 -4.09 20.23 -12.45
N TYR A 277 -4.57 19.36 -11.55
CA TYR A 277 -5.89 18.75 -11.60
C TYR A 277 -6.78 19.21 -10.43
N ASP A 278 -7.98 19.72 -10.74
CA ASP A 278 -8.92 20.25 -9.74
C ASP A 278 -9.43 19.20 -8.74
N ASN A 279 -9.41 17.92 -9.12
CA ASN A 279 -9.83 16.80 -8.27
C ASN A 279 -8.67 16.17 -7.50
N VAL A 280 -7.51 16.83 -7.44
CA VAL A 280 -6.31 16.34 -6.74
C VAL A 280 -5.97 17.23 -5.54
N ARG A 281 -5.58 16.58 -4.44
CA ARG A 281 -4.98 17.23 -3.27
C ARG A 281 -3.66 16.55 -2.94
N VAL A 282 -2.64 17.33 -2.59
CA VAL A 282 -1.29 16.82 -2.31
C VAL A 282 -0.88 17.25 -0.91
N PHE A 283 -0.30 16.34 -0.13
CA PHE A 283 0.19 16.62 1.22
C PHE A 283 1.65 16.22 1.38
N CYS A 284 2.40 16.98 2.19
CA CYS A 284 3.81 16.67 2.48
C CYS A 284 4.06 16.58 3.98
N PHE A 285 4.25 15.37 4.47
CA PHE A 285 4.58 15.14 5.88
C PHE A 285 6.08 15.06 6.12
N GLN A 286 6.90 15.03 5.06
CA GLN A 286 8.36 14.98 5.17
C GLN A 286 8.98 16.26 5.76
N ASN A 287 8.26 17.39 5.74
CA ASN A 287 8.74 18.63 6.37
C ASN A 287 8.26 18.81 7.82
N ASN A 288 7.55 17.82 8.41
CA ASN A 288 7.15 17.90 9.80
C ASN A 288 8.30 17.48 10.72
N ARG A 289 9.06 18.46 11.20
CA ARG A 289 10.27 18.26 12.03
C ARG A 289 10.01 17.52 13.34
N GLU A 290 8.84 17.71 13.96
CA GLU A 290 8.47 17.00 15.20
C GLU A 290 8.28 15.49 14.97
N ILE A 291 7.84 15.12 13.76
CA ILE A 291 7.68 13.73 13.36
C ILE A 291 9.01 13.18 12.84
N VAL A 292 9.58 13.80 11.81
CA VAL A 292 10.73 13.31 11.03
C VAL A 292 12.00 13.22 11.84
N CYS A 293 12.27 14.18 12.72
CA CYS A 293 13.49 14.18 13.54
C CYS A 293 13.37 13.34 14.81
N ASN A 294 12.17 12.85 15.15
CA ASN A 294 11.96 12.04 16.36
C ASN A 294 11.90 10.55 16.01
N LEU A 295 13.02 9.85 16.20
CA LEU A 295 13.14 8.41 15.91
C LEU A 295 12.26 7.52 16.81
N ASN A 296 11.72 8.03 17.92
CA ASN A 296 10.75 7.30 18.73
C ASN A 296 9.38 7.17 18.04
N ASN A 297 9.15 7.86 16.92
CA ASN A 297 7.95 7.69 16.11
C ASN A 297 8.04 6.50 15.14
N TYR A 298 9.17 5.80 15.06
CA TYR A 298 9.42 4.81 14.01
C TYR A 298 9.85 3.44 14.53
N ALA A 299 9.45 2.38 13.84
CA ALA A 299 9.87 1.01 14.12
C ALA A 299 11.17 0.62 13.41
N ASP A 300 11.45 1.26 12.27
CA ASP A 300 12.72 1.24 11.54
C ASP A 300 12.99 2.65 10.96
N TYR A 301 13.88 2.80 9.98
CA TYR A 301 14.21 4.13 9.48
C TYR A 301 13.08 4.82 8.67
N THR A 302 11.97 4.15 8.33
CA THR A 302 10.87 4.72 7.53
C THR A 302 9.46 4.46 8.06
N HIS A 303 9.21 3.34 8.74
CA HIS A 303 7.85 2.95 9.15
C HIS A 303 7.42 3.64 10.45
N TYR A 304 6.47 4.56 10.31
CA TYR A 304 5.95 5.39 11.39
C TYR A 304 4.81 4.73 12.19
N HIS A 305 4.64 5.21 13.42
CA HIS A 305 3.64 4.74 14.38
C HIS A 305 2.20 5.00 13.91
N GLY A 306 1.25 4.19 14.40
CA GLY A 306 -0.18 4.36 14.09
C GLY A 306 -0.75 5.73 14.47
N ASP A 307 -0.20 6.38 15.49
CA ASP A 307 -0.61 7.74 15.88
C ASP A 307 -0.28 8.77 14.78
N ILE A 308 0.82 8.56 14.06
CA ILE A 308 1.19 9.41 12.91
C ILE A 308 0.25 9.14 11.74
N CYS A 309 -0.14 7.87 11.51
CA CYS A 309 -1.18 7.54 10.53
C CYS A 309 -2.51 8.26 10.86
N ARG A 310 -2.92 8.27 12.13
CA ARG A 310 -4.13 8.98 12.57
C ARG A 310 -4.03 10.49 12.30
N TYR A 311 -2.90 11.10 12.67
CA TYR A 311 -2.62 12.51 12.37
C TYR A 311 -2.69 12.83 10.87
N ILE A 312 -2.18 11.93 10.01
CA ILE A 312 -2.28 12.06 8.55
C ILE A 312 -3.75 12.04 8.09
N VAL A 313 -4.59 11.14 8.62
CA VAL A 313 -6.03 11.11 8.29
C VAL A 313 -6.73 12.40 8.71
N GLU A 314 -6.41 12.94 9.89
CA GLU A 314 -6.93 14.21 10.37
C GLU A 314 -6.49 15.38 9.49
N SER A 315 -5.22 15.36 9.05
CA SER A 315 -4.62 16.33 8.14
C SER A 315 -5.33 16.39 6.79
N PHE A 316 -5.73 15.24 6.24
CA PHE A 316 -6.53 15.20 5.00
C PHE A 316 -7.85 15.96 5.11
N ASN A 317 -8.43 16.06 6.31
CA ASN A 317 -9.70 16.72 6.54
C ASN A 317 -9.56 18.21 6.86
N ASN A 318 -8.52 18.59 7.62
CA ASN A 318 -8.35 19.97 8.06
C ASN A 318 -7.42 20.81 7.15
N GLY A 319 -6.67 20.19 6.23
CA GLY A 319 -5.75 20.87 5.31
C GLY A 319 -4.33 21.08 5.86
N ASP A 320 -4.02 20.55 7.05
CA ASP A 320 -2.67 20.65 7.61
C ASP A 320 -1.67 19.90 6.71
N ASN A 321 -0.52 20.51 6.43
CA ASN A 321 0.54 19.98 5.53
C ASN A 321 0.12 19.84 4.06
N GLU A 322 -0.98 20.46 3.63
CA GLU A 322 -1.41 20.50 2.23
C GLU A 322 -0.47 21.39 1.40
N LEU A 323 -0.04 20.86 0.25
CA LEU A 323 0.71 21.58 -0.76
C LEU A 323 -0.24 22.22 -1.77
N THR A 324 0.06 23.46 -2.12
CA THR A 324 -0.70 24.32 -3.03
C THR A 324 0.29 25.05 -3.94
N TRP A 325 -0.21 25.61 -5.04
CA TRP A 325 0.62 26.45 -5.92
C TRP A 325 1.28 27.62 -5.19
N GLU A 326 0.67 28.09 -4.10
CA GLU A 326 1.15 29.22 -3.31
C GLU A 326 2.27 28.86 -2.30
N ASN A 327 2.39 27.59 -1.89
CA ASN A 327 3.30 27.22 -0.78
C ASN A 327 4.31 26.12 -1.08
N TYR A 328 4.15 25.32 -2.16
CA TYR A 328 4.92 24.10 -2.31
C TYR A 328 6.44 24.34 -2.44
N GLU A 329 6.84 25.39 -3.17
CA GLU A 329 8.26 25.76 -3.33
C GLU A 329 8.91 26.11 -1.97
N GLU A 330 8.19 26.85 -1.11
CA GLU A 330 8.69 27.22 0.22
C GLU A 330 8.82 25.98 1.12
N VAL A 331 7.81 25.11 1.14
CA VAL A 331 7.81 23.88 1.94
C VAL A 331 8.94 22.94 1.52
N LEU A 332 9.15 22.74 0.21
CA LEU A 332 10.20 21.85 -0.29
C LEU A 332 11.60 22.48 -0.15
N SER A 333 11.71 23.81 -0.22
CA SER A 333 12.97 24.51 0.12
C SER A 333 13.32 24.38 1.61
N ASP A 334 12.34 24.49 2.53
CA ASP A 334 12.57 24.28 3.96
C ASP A 334 12.95 22.83 4.29
N LEU A 335 12.36 21.86 3.57
CA LEU A 335 12.76 20.45 3.65
C LEU A 335 14.20 20.23 3.17
N ARG A 336 14.62 20.89 2.09
CA ARG A 336 16.01 20.87 1.62
C ARG A 336 16.95 21.46 2.66
N GLU A 337 16.57 22.56 3.30
CA GLU A 337 17.33 23.17 4.39
C GLU A 337 17.42 22.22 5.60
N LEU A 338 16.31 21.59 6.01
CA LEU A 338 16.30 20.56 7.04
C LEU A 338 17.33 19.48 6.71
N ALA A 339 17.22 18.83 5.57
CA ALA A 339 18.08 17.70 5.21
C ALA A 339 19.57 18.10 5.08
N SER A 340 19.88 19.27 4.54
CA SER A 340 21.27 19.70 4.33
C SER A 340 21.96 20.24 5.59
N SER A 341 21.21 20.79 6.53
CA SER A 341 21.75 21.43 7.75
C SER A 341 21.65 20.57 9.02
N TYR A 342 20.95 19.43 8.96
CA TYR A 342 20.78 18.55 10.11
C TYR A 342 22.11 17.98 10.61
N ASP A 343 22.29 17.94 11.94
CA ASP A 343 23.45 17.32 12.56
C ASP A 343 23.23 15.79 12.67
N TYR A 344 23.61 15.08 11.61
CA TYR A 344 23.45 13.62 11.52
C TYR A 344 24.31 12.86 12.52
N GLU A 345 25.45 13.42 12.96
CA GLU A 345 26.31 12.80 13.96
C GLU A 345 25.64 12.83 15.35
N ALA A 346 24.94 13.92 15.67
CA ALA A 346 24.19 14.07 16.92
C ALA A 346 23.02 13.06 17.05
N ILE A 347 22.63 12.37 15.98
CA ILE A 347 21.61 11.31 16.06
C ILE A 347 22.08 10.19 17.01
N TYR A 348 23.37 9.89 17.04
CA TYR A 348 23.93 8.82 17.86
C TYR A 348 24.14 9.23 19.32
N ASP A 349 23.98 10.51 19.65
CA ASP A 349 23.98 11.00 21.04
C ASP A 349 22.71 10.56 21.76
N ASN A 350 22.77 10.39 23.07
CA ASN A 350 21.64 10.00 23.92
C ASN A 350 20.79 8.86 23.32
N TRP A 351 21.43 7.72 23.09
CA TRP A 351 20.87 6.54 22.41
C TRP A 351 19.48 6.08 22.91
N TYR A 352 19.19 6.31 24.18
CA TYR A 352 17.97 5.84 24.86
C TYR A 352 16.91 6.93 25.08
N ASP A 353 17.16 8.16 24.63
CA ASP A 353 16.21 9.28 24.76
C ASP A 353 15.05 9.19 23.76
#